data_AF-A0AAW9YTZ3-F1
#
_entry.id   AF-A0AAW9YTZ3-F1
#
_cell.length_a   1.000
_cell.length_b   1.000
_cell.length_c   1.000
_cell.angle_alpha   90.00
_cell.angle_beta   90.00
_cell.angle_gamma   90.00
#
_symmetry.space_group_name_H-M   'P 1'
#
loop_
_entity.id
_entity.type
_entity.pdbx_description
1 polymer ?
#
loop_
_entity_poly.entity_id
_entity_poly.type
_entity_poly.pdbx_seq_one_letter_code
_entity_poly.pdbx_strand_id
1 'polypeptide(L)'
;MINFIREDRIEKVYSFNIYFYFIYTAFTNEKCVLAQDLTQSLVDDIKVSKQDGSTGEFRYRDRAKITVNFSQKNGTKIQPNDTITVNLPPELVGFSKTFDITNNDGKVLGKCVVQNGQIICTFNDNVKDLQNVRGEFYFEAEINKADEGKHDVNLIFGNTNINRKIVVNNPKGVIGESNEIFLNQDK
;
A
#
# COMPACT_ATOMS: atom_id res chain seq x y z
N MET A 1 5.26 62.01 46.71
CA MET A 1 6.28 61.19 46.03
C MET A 1 5.99 59.70 46.29
N ILE A 2 4.81 59.23 45.90
CA ILE A 2 4.37 57.84 46.09
C ILE A 2 3.44 57.58 44.92
N ASN A 3 3.90 56.80 43.93
CA ASN A 3 3.11 56.02 42.96
C ASN A 3 3.94 55.52 41.77
N PHE A 4 5.18 55.97 41.59
CA PHE A 4 5.97 55.58 40.41
C PHE A 4 6.56 54.15 40.46
N ILE A 5 6.54 53.47 41.61
CA ILE A 5 7.19 52.15 41.79
C ILE A 5 6.22 50.97 41.59
N ARG A 6 4.89 51.22 41.58
CA ARG A 6 3.88 50.14 41.52
C ARG A 6 3.50 49.74 40.09
N GLU A 7 3.47 50.68 39.15
CA GLU A 7 3.18 50.44 37.73
C GLU A 7 4.29 49.60 37.04
N ASP A 8 5.57 49.95 37.25
CA ASP A 8 6.73 49.27 36.65
C ASP A 8 6.84 47.78 37.00
N ARG A 9 6.39 47.39 38.21
CA ARG A 9 6.40 45.99 38.66
C ARG A 9 5.25 45.18 38.10
N ILE A 10 4.13 45.84 37.77
CA ILE A 10 2.97 45.19 37.18
C ILE A 10 3.21 44.94 35.69
N GLU A 11 3.78 45.90 34.93
CA GLU A 11 4.13 45.70 33.53
C GLU A 11 5.20 44.60 33.32
N LYS A 12 6.19 44.49 34.22
CA LYS A 12 7.18 43.41 34.18
C LYS A 12 6.59 42.02 34.42
N VAL A 13 5.56 41.91 35.26
CA VAL A 13 4.86 40.64 35.50
C VAL A 13 3.97 40.28 34.31
N TYR A 14 3.28 41.25 33.70
CA TYR A 14 2.51 41.02 32.48
C TYR A 14 3.39 40.62 31.29
N SER A 15 4.51 41.32 31.08
CA SER A 15 5.45 41.00 30.01
C SER A 15 6.10 39.61 30.18
N PHE A 16 6.38 39.17 31.41
CA PHE A 16 6.87 37.81 31.68
C PHE A 16 5.82 36.73 31.39
N ASN A 17 4.55 36.96 31.74
CA ASN A 17 3.44 36.04 31.46
C ASN A 17 3.10 35.98 29.96
N ILE A 18 3.15 37.11 29.25
CA ILE A 18 2.94 37.16 27.79
C ILE A 18 4.07 36.43 27.06
N TYR A 19 5.32 36.60 27.51
CA TYR A 19 6.45 35.83 26.96
C TYR A 19 6.21 34.35 27.13
N PHE A 20 5.88 33.88 28.35
CA PHE A 20 5.59 32.47 28.64
C PHE A 20 4.46 31.90 27.76
N TYR A 21 3.42 32.69 27.49
CA TYR A 21 2.33 32.31 26.58
C TYR A 21 2.80 32.20 25.12
N PHE A 22 3.69 33.08 24.67
CA PHE A 22 4.34 33.02 23.36
C PHE A 22 5.29 31.82 23.22
N ILE A 23 6.05 31.46 24.26
CA ILE A 23 6.88 30.25 24.24
C ILE A 23 5.99 29.01 24.24
N TYR A 24 4.90 28.99 25.01
CA TYR A 24 3.96 27.88 25.02
C TYR A 24 3.32 27.64 23.64
N THR A 25 2.86 28.69 22.94
CA THR A 25 2.31 28.53 21.58
C THR A 25 3.36 28.19 20.53
N ALA A 26 4.62 28.65 20.69
CA ALA A 26 5.72 28.27 19.80
C ALA A 26 6.10 26.79 19.93
N PHE A 27 6.03 26.22 21.14
CA PHE A 27 6.34 24.80 21.40
C PHE A 27 5.18 23.84 21.10
N THR A 28 3.91 24.30 21.03
CA THR A 28 2.75 23.41 20.77
C THR A 28 2.53 23.06 19.29
N ASN A 29 3.30 23.62 18.35
CA ASN A 29 2.99 23.52 16.92
C ASN A 29 3.81 22.50 16.12
N GLU A 30 4.72 21.76 16.76
CA GLU A 30 5.39 20.63 16.10
C GLU A 30 4.76 19.32 16.58
N LYS A 31 3.62 18.95 15.98
CA LYS A 31 3.19 17.54 16.04
C LYS A 31 4.22 16.71 15.28
N CYS A 32 5.14 16.10 15.99
CA CYS A 32 5.93 14.99 15.47
C CYS A 32 4.94 13.84 15.21
N VAL A 33 4.52 13.68 13.96
CA VAL A 33 3.68 12.56 13.56
C VAL A 33 4.60 11.39 13.26
N LEU A 34 4.43 10.31 14.00
CA LEU A 34 5.12 9.05 13.71
C LEU A 34 4.55 8.47 12.41
N ALA A 35 5.42 7.90 11.58
CA ALA A 35 5.02 7.10 10.43
C ALA A 35 4.07 5.98 10.88
N GLN A 36 2.94 5.86 10.20
CA GLN A 36 1.90 4.88 10.54
C GLN A 36 1.57 3.99 9.35
N ASP A 37 1.19 2.75 9.65
CA ASP A 37 0.52 1.89 8.68
C ASP A 37 -0.95 2.29 8.57
N LEU A 38 -1.32 2.87 7.44
CA LEU A 38 -2.65 3.38 7.14
C LEU A 38 -3.48 2.38 6.31
N THR A 39 -3.05 1.13 6.17
CA THR A 39 -3.75 0.13 5.35
C THR A 39 -5.24 0.02 5.71
N GLN A 40 -5.54 -0.10 7.00
CA GLN A 40 -6.91 -0.26 7.49
C GLN A 40 -7.78 0.99 7.31
N SER A 41 -7.16 2.17 7.25
CA SER A 41 -7.88 3.44 7.10
C SER A 41 -7.98 3.91 5.66
N LEU A 42 -7.10 3.48 4.76
CA LEU A 42 -7.04 3.96 3.38
C LEU A 42 -7.47 2.93 2.33
N VAL A 43 -7.17 1.64 2.51
CA VAL A 43 -7.45 0.63 1.48
C VAL A 43 -8.96 0.37 1.42
N ASP A 44 -9.54 0.65 0.26
CA ASP A 44 -10.96 0.46 -0.01
C ASP A 44 -11.26 -0.95 -0.49
N ASP A 45 -10.46 -1.41 -1.46
CA ASP A 45 -10.75 -2.62 -2.21
C ASP A 45 -9.48 -3.18 -2.86
N ILE A 46 -9.36 -4.51 -2.92
CA ILE A 46 -8.27 -5.19 -3.62
C ILE A 46 -8.87 -6.08 -4.71
N LYS A 47 -8.64 -5.79 -5.98
CA LYS A 47 -9.17 -6.58 -7.10
C LYS A 47 -8.10 -7.54 -7.62
N VAL A 48 -8.56 -8.71 -8.07
CA VAL A 48 -7.73 -9.73 -8.70
C VAL A 48 -8.34 -10.03 -10.06
N SER A 49 -7.57 -9.79 -11.12
CA SER A 49 -7.95 -10.07 -12.49
C SER A 49 -6.80 -10.76 -13.23
N LYS A 50 -7.05 -11.24 -14.45
CA LYS A 50 -5.96 -11.70 -15.32
C LYS A 50 -5.06 -10.52 -15.69
N GLN A 51 -3.83 -10.81 -16.14
CA GLN A 51 -2.85 -9.78 -16.46
C GLN A 51 -3.37 -8.72 -17.46
N ASP A 52 -4.19 -9.13 -18.43
CA ASP A 52 -4.84 -8.27 -19.41
C ASP A 52 -6.07 -7.49 -18.88
N GLY A 53 -6.42 -7.69 -17.61
CA GLY A 53 -7.59 -7.09 -16.96
C GLY A 53 -8.88 -7.89 -17.13
N SER A 54 -8.88 -8.97 -17.91
CA SER A 54 -10.06 -9.82 -18.09
C SER A 54 -10.39 -10.62 -16.82
N THR A 55 -11.62 -11.13 -16.77
CA THR A 55 -12.08 -12.06 -15.73
C THR A 55 -12.11 -13.48 -16.28
N GLY A 56 -11.98 -14.47 -15.40
CA GLY A 56 -12.08 -15.87 -15.79
C GLY A 56 -11.29 -16.79 -14.87
N GLU A 57 -11.14 -18.02 -15.33
CA GLU A 57 -10.35 -19.02 -14.63
C GLU A 57 -8.85 -18.76 -14.83
N PHE A 58 -8.08 -19.03 -13.79
CA PHE A 58 -6.63 -19.04 -13.79
C PHE A 58 -6.10 -20.46 -13.95
N ARG A 59 -4.83 -20.57 -14.33
CA ARG A 59 -4.04 -21.79 -14.24
C ARG A 59 -2.85 -21.60 -13.31
N TYR A 60 -2.23 -22.69 -12.90
CA TYR A 60 -0.96 -22.66 -12.23
C TYR A 60 0.05 -21.86 -13.06
N ARG A 61 0.74 -20.91 -12.41
CA ARG A 61 1.66 -19.95 -13.02
C ARG A 61 1.05 -18.88 -13.95
N ASP A 62 -0.28 -18.78 -14.03
CA ASP A 62 -0.88 -17.62 -14.68
C ASP A 62 -0.50 -16.35 -13.91
N ARG A 63 -0.34 -15.24 -14.65
CA ARG A 63 -0.14 -13.92 -14.07
C ARG A 63 -1.47 -13.28 -13.73
N ALA A 64 -1.62 -12.90 -12.47
CA ALA A 64 -2.72 -12.11 -11.97
C ALA A 64 -2.29 -10.65 -11.81
N LYS A 65 -3.17 -9.73 -12.20
CA LYS A 65 -3.07 -8.31 -11.88
C LYS A 65 -3.81 -8.07 -10.57
N ILE A 66 -3.09 -7.57 -9.57
CA ILE A 66 -3.63 -7.19 -8.26
C ILE A 66 -3.75 -5.67 -8.25
N THR A 67 -4.97 -5.14 -8.19
CA THR A 67 -5.22 -3.69 -8.13
C THR A 67 -5.70 -3.31 -6.75
N VAL A 68 -5.00 -2.40 -6.08
CA VAL A 68 -5.36 -1.87 -4.76
C VAL A 68 -5.94 -0.48 -4.95
N ASN A 69 -7.21 -0.30 -4.56
CA ASN A 69 -7.88 0.99 -4.53
C ASN A 69 -7.76 1.57 -3.12
N PHE A 70 -7.47 2.86 -3.02
CA PHE A 70 -7.37 3.54 -1.74
C PHE A 70 -7.94 4.95 -1.80
N SER A 71 -8.50 5.39 -0.67
CA SER A 71 -9.00 6.74 -0.51
C SER A 71 -8.80 7.25 0.90
N GLN A 72 -8.45 8.53 0.98
CA GLN A 72 -8.38 9.26 2.23
C GLN A 72 -9.78 9.38 2.84
N LYS A 73 -9.95 8.87 4.06
CA LYS A 73 -11.18 8.96 4.84
C LYS A 73 -11.19 10.20 5.72
N ASN A 74 -12.39 10.62 6.12
CA ASN A 74 -12.58 11.73 7.04
C ASN A 74 -11.80 11.49 8.34
N GLY A 75 -10.94 12.43 8.71
CA GLY A 75 -10.11 12.35 9.91
C GLY A 75 -8.76 11.64 9.75
N THR A 76 -8.49 11.00 8.61
CA THR A 76 -7.17 10.44 8.30
C THR A 76 -6.41 11.41 7.42
N LYS A 77 -5.26 11.91 7.88
CA LYS A 77 -4.35 12.71 7.06
C LYS A 77 -3.13 11.87 6.73
N ILE A 78 -2.83 11.73 5.44
CA ILE A 78 -1.62 11.05 4.97
C ILE A 78 -0.45 12.01 5.19
N GLN A 79 0.59 11.53 5.87
CA GLN A 79 1.82 12.24 6.14
C GLN A 79 2.99 11.56 5.43
N PRO A 80 4.12 12.27 5.28
CA PRO A 80 5.34 11.65 4.77
C PRO A 80 5.76 10.47 5.65
N ASN A 81 6.24 9.41 5.01
CA ASN A 81 6.63 8.12 5.59
C ASN A 81 5.48 7.22 6.07
N ASP A 82 4.23 7.66 5.99
CA ASP A 82 3.10 6.73 6.18
C ASP A 82 3.10 5.65 5.11
N THR A 83 2.56 4.47 5.44
CA THR A 83 2.60 3.32 4.56
C THR A 83 1.22 2.73 4.29
N ILE A 84 1.06 2.14 3.10
CA ILE A 84 0.06 1.11 2.81
C ILE A 84 0.80 -0.21 2.62
N THR A 85 0.46 -1.20 3.43
CA THR A 85 1.01 -2.55 3.37
C THR A 85 -0.11 -3.50 2.91
N VAL A 86 0.15 -4.38 1.96
CA VAL A 86 -0.80 -5.46 1.62
C VAL A 86 -0.07 -6.79 1.63
N ASN A 87 -0.51 -7.69 2.51
CA ASN A 87 0.01 -9.05 2.60
C ASN A 87 -0.58 -9.91 1.50
N LEU A 88 0.27 -10.65 0.79
CA LEU A 88 -0.16 -11.59 -0.23
C LEU A 88 -0.62 -12.91 0.42
N PRO A 89 -1.76 -13.45 -0.01
CA PRO A 89 -2.14 -14.83 0.27
C PRO A 89 -1.07 -15.81 -0.26
N PRO A 90 -0.90 -16.99 0.36
CA PRO A 90 0.10 -17.98 -0.07
C PRO A 90 -0.14 -18.53 -1.49
N GLU A 91 -1.36 -18.39 -2.02
CA GLU A 91 -1.72 -18.75 -3.40
C GLU A 91 -1.24 -17.71 -4.43
N LEU A 92 -0.63 -16.60 -4.00
CA LEU A 92 -0.04 -15.57 -4.86
C LEU A 92 1.44 -15.37 -4.56
N VAL A 93 2.28 -15.43 -5.59
CA VAL A 93 3.72 -15.11 -5.49
C VAL A 93 3.98 -13.81 -6.23
N GLY A 94 4.21 -12.73 -5.48
CA GLY A 94 4.50 -11.41 -6.06
C GLY A 94 5.87 -11.37 -6.74
N PHE A 95 5.94 -10.68 -7.89
CA PHE A 95 7.23 -10.42 -8.53
C PHE A 95 7.96 -9.28 -7.82
N SER A 96 9.21 -9.53 -7.42
CA SER A 96 10.02 -8.49 -6.76
C SER A 96 10.19 -7.29 -7.66
N LYS A 97 9.62 -6.15 -7.26
CA LYS A 97 9.59 -4.94 -8.06
C LYS A 97 9.45 -3.71 -7.18
N THR A 98 10.10 -2.63 -7.60
CA THR A 98 9.91 -1.30 -7.06
C THR A 98 9.31 -0.41 -8.12
N PHE A 99 8.30 0.38 -7.76
CA PHE A 99 7.68 1.35 -8.65
C PHE A 99 7.17 2.56 -7.86
N ASP A 100 7.08 3.69 -8.55
CA ASP A 100 6.62 4.94 -7.94
C ASP A 100 5.10 5.09 -8.09
N ILE A 101 4.47 5.68 -7.08
CA ILE A 101 3.09 6.17 -7.17
C ILE A 101 3.16 7.61 -7.66
N THR A 102 2.51 7.92 -8.78
CA THR A 102 2.49 9.27 -9.36
C THR A 102 1.07 9.83 -9.42
N ASN A 103 0.94 11.15 -9.35
CA ASN A 103 -0.32 11.82 -9.71
C ASN A 103 -0.42 12.04 -11.23
N ASN A 104 -1.51 12.68 -11.68
CA ASN A 104 -1.77 12.98 -13.09
C ASN A 104 -0.73 13.93 -13.71
N ASP A 105 -0.02 14.72 -12.91
CA ASP A 105 1.03 15.63 -13.34
C ASP A 105 2.41 14.94 -13.41
N GLY A 106 2.48 13.63 -13.16
CA GLY A 106 3.72 12.86 -13.11
C GLY A 106 4.54 13.07 -11.83
N LYS A 107 4.01 13.77 -10.84
CA LYS A 107 4.68 13.99 -9.55
C LYS A 107 4.64 12.71 -8.72
N VAL A 108 5.81 12.23 -8.30
CA VAL A 108 5.93 11.05 -7.43
C VAL A 108 5.43 11.39 -6.02
N LEU A 109 4.41 10.69 -5.55
CA LEU A 109 3.79 10.82 -4.22
C LEU A 109 4.27 9.75 -3.23
N GLY A 110 4.90 8.70 -3.72
CA GLY A 110 5.38 7.59 -2.89
C GLY A 110 6.06 6.52 -3.72
N LYS A 111 6.55 5.49 -3.04
CA LYS A 111 7.25 4.34 -3.63
C LYS A 111 6.70 3.05 -3.07
N CYS A 112 6.37 2.11 -3.95
CA CYS A 112 5.96 0.76 -3.61
C CYS A 112 7.08 -0.24 -3.84
N VAL A 113 7.22 -1.18 -2.92
CA VAL A 113 8.17 -2.30 -3.00
C VAL A 113 7.38 -3.59 -2.79
N VAL A 114 7.41 -4.48 -3.79
CA VAL A 114 6.89 -5.85 -3.70
C VAL A 114 8.05 -6.75 -3.29
N GLN A 115 7.97 -7.34 -2.10
CA GLN A 115 8.99 -8.27 -1.59
C GLN A 115 8.41 -9.10 -0.45
N ASN A 116 9.01 -10.28 -0.18
CA ASN A 116 8.69 -11.10 1.00
C ASN A 116 7.19 -11.43 1.17
N GLY A 117 6.46 -11.64 0.07
CA GLY A 117 5.02 -11.94 0.15
C GLY A 117 4.15 -10.77 0.58
N GLN A 118 4.63 -9.53 0.43
CA GLN A 118 3.85 -8.32 0.68
C GLN A 118 4.23 -7.21 -0.28
N ILE A 119 3.39 -6.20 -0.37
CA ILE A 119 3.70 -4.91 -0.98
C ILE A 119 3.67 -3.84 0.10
N ILE A 120 4.69 -2.98 0.14
CA ILE A 120 4.77 -1.83 1.04
C ILE A 120 4.91 -0.58 0.19
N CYS A 121 3.93 0.31 0.25
CA CYS A 121 3.94 1.61 -0.39
C CYS A 121 4.17 2.69 0.65
N THR A 122 5.27 3.43 0.56
CA THR A 122 5.62 4.52 1.48
C THR A 122 5.39 5.87 0.81
N PHE A 123 4.60 6.74 1.44
CA PHE A 123 4.34 8.10 0.94
C PHE A 123 5.53 9.03 1.23
N ASN A 124 5.78 9.98 0.34
CA ASN A 124 6.89 10.93 0.47
C ASN A 124 6.41 12.34 0.86
N ASP A 125 7.30 13.32 0.88
CA ASP A 125 6.96 14.70 1.29
C ASP A 125 5.87 15.37 0.43
N ASN A 126 5.63 14.88 -0.79
CA ASN A 126 4.67 15.48 -1.70
C ASN A 126 3.20 15.26 -1.30
N VAL A 127 2.91 14.41 -0.30
CA VAL A 127 1.54 14.21 0.21
C VAL A 127 1.16 15.18 1.33
N LYS A 128 2.12 15.90 1.92
CA LYS A 128 1.92 16.70 3.15
C LYS A 128 0.76 17.70 3.09
N ASP A 129 0.57 18.30 1.92
CA ASP A 129 -0.42 19.35 1.67
C ASP A 129 -1.62 18.86 0.84
N LEU A 130 -1.64 17.57 0.50
CA LEU A 130 -2.75 16.97 -0.24
C LEU A 130 -3.93 16.66 0.70
N GLN A 131 -5.13 16.82 0.16
CA GLN A 131 -6.38 16.46 0.81
C GLN A 131 -7.26 15.67 -0.16
N ASN A 132 -8.15 14.85 0.37
CA ASN A 132 -9.07 14.02 -0.41
C ASN A 132 -8.33 13.10 -1.41
N VAL A 133 -7.14 12.63 -1.03
CA VAL A 133 -6.30 11.76 -1.87
C VAL A 133 -7.07 10.48 -2.21
N ARG A 134 -7.09 10.15 -3.49
CA ARG A 134 -7.67 8.90 -4.02
C ARG A 134 -6.77 8.37 -5.11
N GLY A 135 -6.69 7.05 -5.20
CA GLY A 135 -5.92 6.45 -6.26
C GLY A 135 -6.08 4.95 -6.31
N GLU A 136 -5.41 4.39 -7.30
CA GLU A 136 -5.18 2.96 -7.40
C GLU A 136 -3.72 2.73 -7.78
N PHE A 137 -3.18 1.60 -7.34
CA PHE A 137 -1.95 1.06 -7.89
C PHE A 137 -2.16 -0.42 -8.19
N TYR A 138 -1.32 -0.96 -9.07
CA TYR A 138 -1.37 -2.37 -9.38
C TYR A 138 0.02 -2.98 -9.42
N PHE A 139 0.07 -4.28 -9.20
CA PHE A 139 1.26 -5.10 -9.35
C PHE A 139 0.86 -6.50 -9.84
N GLU A 140 1.84 -7.24 -10.35
CA GLU A 140 1.62 -8.60 -10.84
C GLU A 140 2.04 -9.62 -9.78
N ALA A 141 1.30 -10.71 -9.72
CA ALA A 141 1.64 -11.91 -8.95
C ALA A 141 1.36 -13.16 -9.78
N GLU A 142 2.07 -14.23 -9.47
CA GLU A 142 1.88 -15.55 -10.07
C GLU A 142 0.93 -16.41 -9.22
N ILE A 143 0.03 -17.15 -9.88
CA ILE A 143 -0.84 -18.12 -9.19
C ILE A 143 -0.05 -19.34 -8.73
N ASN A 144 0.00 -19.54 -7.41
CA ASN A 144 0.67 -20.64 -6.74
C ASN A 144 -0.32 -21.72 -6.26
N LYS A 145 -1.01 -22.34 -7.23
CA LYS A 145 -1.92 -23.47 -7.00
C LYS A 145 -1.73 -24.51 -8.10
N ALA A 146 -0.93 -25.55 -7.82
CA ALA A 146 -0.52 -26.55 -8.79
C ALA A 146 -1.46 -27.77 -8.89
N ASP A 147 -2.39 -27.93 -7.93
CA ASP A 147 -3.27 -29.09 -7.88
C ASP A 147 -4.10 -29.24 -9.17
N GLU A 148 -4.16 -30.46 -9.70
CA GLU A 148 -4.95 -30.78 -10.89
C GLU A 148 -6.46 -30.58 -10.65
N GLY A 149 -7.18 -30.26 -11.70
CA GLY A 149 -8.63 -30.04 -11.68
C GLY A 149 -9.02 -28.59 -11.40
N LYS A 150 -10.32 -28.40 -11.13
CA LYS A 150 -10.94 -27.10 -10.91
C LYS A 150 -11.14 -26.86 -9.41
N HIS A 151 -10.58 -25.75 -8.92
CA HIS A 151 -10.55 -25.39 -7.50
C HIS A 151 -11.10 -23.98 -7.30
N ASP A 152 -12.01 -23.83 -6.34
CA ASP A 152 -12.38 -22.53 -5.80
C ASP A 152 -11.33 -22.12 -4.75
N VAL A 153 -10.62 -21.04 -5.00
CA VAL A 153 -9.53 -20.54 -4.15
C VAL A 153 -9.95 -19.24 -3.49
N ASN A 154 -9.84 -19.18 -2.17
CA ASN A 154 -10.12 -17.98 -1.39
C ASN A 154 -8.82 -17.27 -1.01
N LEU A 155 -8.58 -16.13 -1.64
CA LEU A 155 -7.46 -15.24 -1.40
C LEU A 155 -7.76 -14.34 -0.21
N ILE A 156 -7.02 -14.52 0.89
CA ILE A 156 -7.16 -13.76 2.13
C ILE A 156 -5.97 -12.81 2.27
N PHE A 157 -6.21 -11.50 2.13
CA PHE A 157 -5.17 -10.47 2.27
C PHE A 157 -5.01 -10.11 3.75
N GLY A 158 -4.24 -10.91 4.48
CA GLY A 158 -4.33 -11.10 5.95
C GLY A 158 -4.18 -9.87 6.85
N ASN A 159 -3.68 -8.73 6.37
CA ASN A 159 -3.65 -7.47 7.12
C ASN A 159 -4.78 -6.50 6.69
N THR A 160 -5.81 -7.01 6.03
CA THR A 160 -7.03 -6.33 5.59
C THR A 160 -8.25 -7.21 5.88
N ASN A 161 -9.46 -6.64 5.80
CA ASN A 161 -10.71 -7.42 5.86
C ASN A 161 -11.20 -7.86 4.47
N ILE A 162 -10.32 -7.84 3.45
CA ILE A 162 -10.67 -8.03 2.04
C ILE A 162 -10.30 -9.45 1.62
N ASN A 163 -11.29 -10.18 1.13
CA ASN A 163 -11.12 -11.53 0.58
C ASN A 163 -11.58 -11.59 -0.88
N ARG A 164 -10.94 -12.43 -1.69
CA ARG A 164 -11.32 -12.66 -3.10
C ARG A 164 -11.42 -14.12 -3.43
N LYS A 165 -12.46 -14.48 -4.18
CA LYS A 165 -12.60 -15.84 -4.72
C LYS A 165 -12.15 -15.84 -6.18
N ILE A 166 -11.28 -16.76 -6.52
CA ILE A 166 -10.88 -17.06 -7.89
C ILE A 166 -11.09 -18.55 -8.17
N VAL A 167 -11.13 -18.90 -9.44
CA VAL A 167 -11.17 -20.29 -9.89
C VAL A 167 -9.83 -20.62 -10.52
N VAL A 168 -9.18 -21.68 -10.06
CA VAL A 168 -7.97 -22.23 -10.69
C VAL A 168 -8.32 -23.57 -11.33
N ASN A 169 -8.12 -23.69 -12.64
CA ASN A 169 -8.44 -24.89 -13.41
C ASN A 169 -7.20 -25.41 -14.15
N ASN A 170 -6.56 -26.40 -13.56
CA ASN A 170 -5.39 -27.08 -14.12
C ASN A 170 -5.87 -28.36 -14.81
N PRO A 171 -6.08 -28.37 -16.14
CA PRO A 171 -6.55 -29.57 -16.83
C PRO A 171 -5.53 -30.70 -16.66
N LYS A 172 -6.02 -31.92 -16.48
CA LYS A 172 -5.16 -33.10 -16.50
C LYS A 172 -4.44 -33.17 -17.84
N GLY A 173 -3.12 -33.36 -17.81
CA GLY A 173 -2.38 -33.71 -19.01
C GLY A 173 -2.99 -34.97 -19.60
N VAL A 174 -3.38 -34.93 -20.87
CA VAL A 174 -3.68 -36.15 -21.60
C VAL A 174 -2.34 -36.88 -21.72
N ILE A 175 -2.19 -38.05 -21.10
CA ILE A 175 -1.04 -38.91 -21.34
C ILE A 175 -1.19 -39.40 -22.77
N GLY A 176 -0.60 -38.68 -23.72
CA GLY A 176 -0.35 -39.21 -25.05
C GLY A 176 0.81 -40.20 -24.94
N GLU A 177 0.60 -41.45 -25.34
CA GLU A 177 1.73 -42.33 -25.64
C GLU A 177 2.55 -41.65 -26.73
N SER A 178 3.78 -41.25 -26.41
CA SER A 178 4.71 -40.71 -27.39
C SER A 178 5.25 -41.86 -28.23
N ASN A 179 5.05 -41.79 -29.55
CA ASN A 179 5.67 -42.68 -30.53
C ASN A 179 7.01 -42.11 -31.07
N GLU A 180 7.61 -41.15 -30.38
CA GLU A 180 8.85 -40.51 -30.83
C GLU A 180 10.03 -41.48 -30.73
N ILE A 181 10.68 -41.77 -31.87
CA ILE A 181 11.92 -42.54 -31.93
C ILE A 181 13.06 -41.53 -32.03
N PHE A 182 13.86 -41.43 -30.97
CA PHE A 182 15.09 -40.63 -31.00
C PHE A 182 16.18 -41.40 -31.76
N LEU A 183 16.47 -40.96 -32.99
CA LEU A 183 17.58 -41.50 -33.79
C LEU A 183 18.87 -40.77 -33.43
N ASN A 184 19.91 -41.50 -33.01
CA ASN A 184 21.25 -40.94 -32.89
C ASN A 184 21.82 -40.67 -34.29
N GLN A 185 22.26 -39.44 -34.55
CA GLN A 185 22.98 -39.11 -35.78
C GLN A 185 24.48 -39.11 -35.49
N ASP A 186 25.07 -40.31 -35.46
CA ASP A 186 26.52 -40.44 -35.60
C ASP A 186 26.88 -40.21 -37.07
N LYS A 187 27.84 -39.32 -37.30
CA LYS A 187 28.35 -38.89 -38.60
C LYS A 187 29.36 -39.88 -39.18
#